data_AF-A0A132PE03-F1
#
_entry.id   AF-A0A132PE03-F1
#
_cell.length_a   1.000
_cell.length_b   1.000
_cell.length_c   1.000
_cell.angle_alpha   90.00
_cell.angle_beta   90.00
_cell.angle_gamma   90.00
#
_symmetry.space_group_name_H-M   'P 1'
#
loop_
_entity.id
_entity.type
_entity.pdbx_description
1 polymer ?
#
loop_
_entity_poly.entity_id
_entity_poly.type
_entity_poly.pdbx_seq_one_letter_code
_entity_poly.pdbx_strand_id
1 'polypeptide(L)'
;MIDDTLAHRLAEQASQPLEPIYALLGRIAEVVLRSRPPRAALTEGHFSGLQRMLAELLQDERGVWGMGFIAAPFVVEGRERYLAWWQRRDDRVARLRLNFDPTSVDVYDYLQMDWYQLALRGQARVAYGPYVDYSGSDMYTITATIPIVADDGTFLGVAGADLVVGDVERKLLEVLRQTSEDAVVISTERRVIAANTPRWIVGSRLPAMPTAGPAGDSSAFREVAEMPLGIGWVLAIAWPEAR
;
A
#
# COMPACT_ATOMS: atom_id res chain seq x y z
N MET A 1 23.92 4.56 12.37
CA MET A 1 24.49 5.25 11.20
C MET A 1 23.68 4.78 10.02
N ILE A 2 22.89 5.66 9.43
CA ILE A 2 22.21 5.35 8.17
C ILE A 2 23.31 5.23 7.11
N ASP A 3 23.36 4.10 6.42
CA ASP A 3 24.37 3.85 5.40
C ASP A 3 24.07 4.78 4.21
N ASP A 4 24.93 5.79 3.97
CA ASP A 4 24.78 6.81 2.91
C ASP A 4 25.12 6.24 1.53
N THR A 5 24.56 5.07 1.23
CA THR A 5 24.72 4.37 -0.03
C THR A 5 23.80 4.97 -1.10
N LEU A 6 24.13 4.73 -2.37
CA LEU A 6 23.25 5.14 -3.46
C LEU A 6 21.89 4.44 -3.34
N ALA A 7 21.89 3.15 -2.99
CA ALA A 7 20.65 2.39 -2.78
C ALA A 7 19.76 3.04 -1.72
N HIS A 8 20.33 3.43 -0.57
CA HIS A 8 19.54 4.04 0.50
C HIS A 8 18.97 5.41 0.10
N ARG A 9 19.79 6.28 -0.53
CA ARG A 9 19.29 7.58 -1.03
C ARG A 9 18.17 7.43 -2.06
N LEU A 10 18.33 6.52 -3.02
CA LEU A 10 17.28 6.28 -4.01
C LEU A 10 16.03 5.64 -3.38
N ALA A 11 16.18 4.78 -2.37
CA ALA A 11 15.04 4.16 -1.67
C ALA A 11 14.21 5.22 -0.93
N GLU A 12 14.87 6.15 -0.23
CA GLU A 12 14.24 7.28 0.43
C GLU A 12 13.60 8.26 -0.57
N GLN A 13 14.25 8.54 -1.70
CA GLN A 13 13.69 9.42 -2.74
C GLN A 13 12.50 8.77 -3.45
N ALA A 14 12.57 7.47 -3.73
CA ALA A 14 11.54 6.72 -4.43
C ALA A 14 10.30 6.47 -3.55
N SER A 15 10.41 6.54 -2.22
CA SER A 15 9.25 6.49 -1.33
C SER A 15 8.51 7.83 -1.20
N GLN A 16 9.18 8.98 -1.37
CA GLN A 16 8.57 10.31 -1.22
C GLN A 16 7.27 10.52 -2.02
N PRO A 17 7.16 10.04 -3.28
CA PRO A 17 5.92 10.20 -4.07
C PRO A 17 4.69 9.48 -3.50
N LEU A 18 4.87 8.59 -2.50
CA LEU A 18 3.82 7.88 -1.78
C LEU A 18 3.45 8.57 -0.44
N GLU A 19 4.28 9.46 0.10
CA GLU A 19 3.98 10.17 1.36
C GLU A 19 2.65 10.95 1.33
N PRO A 20 2.27 11.64 0.23
CA PRO A 20 0.97 12.28 0.16
C PRO A 20 -0.19 11.31 0.36
N ILE A 21 -0.07 10.05 -0.10
CA ILE A 21 -1.09 9.02 0.12
C ILE A 21 -1.22 8.73 1.61
N TYR A 22 -0.10 8.50 2.32
CA TYR A 22 -0.13 8.24 3.75
C TYR A 22 -0.69 9.43 4.56
N ALA A 23 -0.44 10.66 4.13
CA ALA A 23 -1.06 11.84 4.72
C ALA A 23 -2.59 11.85 4.54
N LEU A 24 -3.09 11.45 3.36
CA LEU A 24 -4.53 11.28 3.12
C LEU A 24 -5.13 10.18 3.99
N LEU A 25 -4.44 9.06 4.15
CA LEU A 25 -4.87 7.99 5.07
C LEU A 25 -4.93 8.49 6.52
N GLY A 26 -3.98 9.35 6.93
CA GLY A 26 -4.01 10.02 8.24
C GLY A 26 -5.28 10.85 8.44
N ARG A 27 -5.68 11.63 7.42
CA ARG A 27 -6.93 12.41 7.47
C ARG A 27 -8.17 11.51 7.61
N ILE A 28 -8.20 10.36 6.92
CA ILE A 28 -9.27 9.37 7.05
C ILE A 28 -9.31 8.83 8.48
N ALA A 29 -8.16 8.45 9.03
CA ALA A 29 -8.04 7.93 10.39
C ALA A 29 -8.58 8.93 11.43
N GLU A 30 -8.21 10.20 11.30
CA GLU A 30 -8.71 11.26 12.18
C GLU A 30 -10.23 11.45 12.10
N VAL A 31 -10.82 11.36 10.90
CA VAL A 31 -12.29 11.44 10.75
C VAL A 31 -12.95 10.27 11.46
N VAL A 32 -12.45 9.05 11.29
CA VAL A 32 -12.98 7.85 11.95
C VAL A 32 -12.89 7.98 13.47
N LEU A 33 -11.76 8.46 13.99
CA LEU A 33 -11.56 8.70 15.43
C LEU A 33 -12.57 9.73 15.97
N ARG A 34 -12.77 10.86 15.27
CA ARG A 34 -13.75 11.90 15.66
C ARG A 34 -15.20 11.46 15.52
N SER A 35 -15.50 10.49 14.65
CA SER A 35 -16.83 9.93 14.49
C SER A 35 -17.26 9.03 15.66
N ARG A 36 -16.36 8.66 16.58
CA ARG A 36 -16.70 7.84 17.74
C ARG A 36 -17.55 8.62 18.74
N PRO A 37 -18.77 8.16 19.03
CA PRO A 37 -19.55 8.75 20.11
C PRO A 37 -18.98 8.34 21.48
N PRO A 38 -18.94 9.24 22.47
CA PRO A 38 -18.33 8.96 23.77
C PRO A 38 -19.13 7.96 24.63
N ARG A 39 -20.43 7.76 24.36
CA ARG A 39 -21.36 6.95 25.17
C ARG A 39 -22.33 6.11 24.35
N ALA A 40 -22.04 5.88 23.08
CA ALA A 40 -22.89 5.06 22.20
C ALA A 40 -22.02 4.13 21.36
N ALA A 41 -22.64 3.16 20.70
CA ALA A 41 -21.95 2.34 19.72
C ALA A 41 -21.68 3.15 18.44
N LEU A 42 -20.55 2.87 17.77
CA LEU A 42 -20.24 3.45 16.47
C LEU A 42 -21.11 2.76 15.41
N THR A 43 -22.05 3.50 14.85
CA THR A 43 -22.90 3.03 13.73
C THR A 43 -22.43 3.57 12.38
N GLU A 44 -22.90 2.95 11.30
CA GLU A 44 -22.67 3.40 9.93
C GLU A 44 -23.09 4.87 9.67
N GLY A 45 -24.09 5.37 10.41
CA GLY A 45 -24.57 6.75 10.29
C GLY A 45 -23.51 7.81 10.65
N HIS A 46 -22.51 7.45 11.45
CA HIS A 46 -21.45 8.37 11.85
C HIS A 46 -20.40 8.62 10.75
N PHE A 47 -20.46 7.91 9.63
CA PHE A 47 -19.49 8.03 8.51
C PHE A 47 -19.96 8.93 7.36
N SER A 48 -21.06 9.68 7.52
CA SER A 48 -21.53 10.63 6.48
C SER A 48 -20.47 11.69 6.13
N GLY A 49 -19.72 12.18 7.13
CA GLY A 49 -18.60 13.09 6.91
C GLY A 49 -17.44 12.45 6.13
N LEU A 50 -17.18 11.16 6.37
CA LEU A 50 -16.16 10.39 5.66
C LEU A 50 -16.55 10.24 4.18
N GLN A 51 -17.81 9.90 3.88
CA GLN A 51 -18.28 9.75 2.50
C GLN A 51 -18.00 11.01 1.65
N ARG A 52 -18.35 12.19 2.15
CA ARG A 52 -18.15 13.45 1.41
C ARG A 52 -16.66 13.71 1.16
N MET A 53 -15.83 13.52 2.19
CA MET A 53 -14.38 13.68 2.07
C MET A 53 -13.78 12.73 1.02
N LEU A 54 -14.15 11.44 1.06
CA LEU A 54 -13.63 10.45 0.11
C LEU A 54 -14.05 10.77 -1.33
N ALA A 55 -15.28 11.26 -1.53
CA ALA A 55 -15.75 11.64 -2.85
C ALA A 55 -14.94 12.81 -3.45
N GLU A 56 -14.60 13.82 -2.65
CA GLU A 56 -13.74 14.94 -3.07
C GLU A 56 -12.31 14.46 -3.36
N LEU A 57 -11.71 13.70 -2.44
CA LEU A 57 -10.33 13.20 -2.61
C LEU A 57 -10.17 12.31 -3.85
N LEU A 58 -11.13 11.43 -4.13
CA LEU A 58 -11.09 10.56 -5.30
C LEU A 58 -11.35 11.29 -6.62
N GLN A 59 -11.77 12.55 -6.61
CA GLN A 59 -11.79 13.36 -7.84
C GLN A 59 -10.41 13.97 -8.11
N ASP A 60 -9.71 14.41 -7.07
CA ASP A 60 -8.43 15.12 -7.19
C ASP A 60 -7.23 14.16 -7.36
N GLU A 61 -7.23 13.03 -6.66
CA GLU A 61 -6.06 12.14 -6.53
C GLU A 61 -6.06 11.00 -7.55
N ARG A 62 -5.73 11.30 -8.81
CA ARG A 62 -5.80 10.33 -9.93
C ARG A 62 -5.03 9.02 -9.71
N GLY A 63 -3.98 9.03 -8.89
CA GLY A 63 -3.20 7.84 -8.55
C GLY A 63 -3.87 6.86 -7.58
N VAL A 64 -4.99 7.24 -6.97
CA VAL A 64 -5.74 6.41 -6.01
C VAL A 64 -7.02 5.91 -6.64
N TRP A 65 -7.13 4.61 -6.88
CA TRP A 65 -8.34 3.98 -7.44
C TRP A 65 -9.51 3.99 -6.46
N GLY A 66 -9.23 3.61 -5.22
CA GLY A 66 -10.21 3.56 -4.14
C GLY A 66 -9.57 3.85 -2.80
N MET A 67 -10.35 4.32 -1.84
CA MET A 67 -9.89 4.57 -0.48
C MET A 67 -11.04 4.56 0.51
N GLY A 68 -10.68 4.38 1.79
CA GLY A 68 -11.64 4.47 2.86
C GLY A 68 -11.20 3.80 4.15
N PHE A 69 -12.19 3.34 4.90
CA PHE A 69 -12.04 2.71 6.20
C PHE A 69 -12.51 1.26 6.17
N ILE A 70 -11.67 0.37 6.68
CA ILE A 70 -12.00 -1.04 6.93
C ILE A 70 -11.98 -1.27 8.43
N ALA A 71 -13.11 -1.64 9.01
CA ALA A 71 -13.26 -1.74 10.46
C ALA A 71 -12.71 -3.04 11.01
N ALA A 72 -12.18 -2.98 12.23
CA ALA A 72 -11.95 -4.18 13.02
C ALA A 72 -13.28 -4.84 13.43
N PRO A 73 -13.27 -6.15 13.75
CA PRO A 73 -14.51 -6.87 14.00
C PRO A 73 -15.36 -6.23 15.09
N PHE A 74 -16.65 -6.06 14.81
CA PHE A 74 -17.65 -5.52 15.74
C PHE A 74 -17.40 -4.09 16.23
N VAL A 75 -16.44 -3.36 15.63
CA VAL A 75 -16.25 -1.92 15.89
C VAL A 75 -17.46 -1.12 15.41
N VAL A 76 -18.08 -1.55 14.30
CA VAL A 76 -19.34 -0.99 13.83
C VAL A 76 -20.49 -1.86 14.36
N GLU A 77 -21.45 -1.22 15.01
CA GLU A 77 -22.54 -1.90 15.72
C GLU A 77 -23.26 -2.93 14.85
N GLY A 78 -23.33 -4.18 15.34
CA GLY A 78 -23.99 -5.28 14.67
C GLY A 78 -23.28 -5.80 13.41
N ARG A 79 -22.01 -5.41 13.17
CA ARG A 79 -21.25 -5.81 11.98
C ARG A 79 -19.95 -6.50 12.37
N GLU A 80 -19.85 -7.80 12.13
CA GLU A 80 -18.58 -8.53 12.25
C GLU A 80 -17.54 -8.00 11.25
N ARG A 81 -17.97 -7.71 10.02
CA ARG A 81 -17.14 -7.09 8.99
C ARG A 81 -17.82 -5.83 8.47
N TYR A 82 -17.05 -4.75 8.34
CA TYR A 82 -17.57 -3.48 7.84
C TYR A 82 -16.53 -2.73 7.02
N LEU A 83 -17.00 -2.18 5.91
CA LEU A 83 -16.19 -1.46 4.94
C LEU A 83 -16.93 -0.20 4.49
N ALA A 84 -16.28 0.94 4.74
CA ALA A 84 -16.65 2.26 4.25
C ALA A 84 -15.62 2.68 3.21
N TRP A 85 -15.75 2.14 1.99
CA TRP A 85 -14.81 2.31 0.89
C TRP A 85 -15.49 2.89 -0.34
N TRP A 86 -14.86 3.87 -0.95
CA TRP A 86 -15.29 4.45 -2.21
C TRP A 86 -14.18 4.26 -3.24
N GLN A 87 -14.58 4.02 -4.47
CA GLN A 87 -13.65 3.85 -5.58
C GLN A 87 -14.21 4.44 -6.86
N ARG A 88 -13.33 4.66 -7.81
CA ARG A 88 -13.72 5.07 -9.16
C ARG A 88 -14.48 3.94 -9.84
N ARG A 89 -15.55 4.34 -10.53
CA ARG A 89 -16.31 3.52 -11.47
C ARG A 89 -16.71 4.43 -12.62
N ASP A 90 -16.12 4.17 -13.79
CA ASP A 90 -16.26 5.03 -14.96
C ASP A 90 -15.93 6.49 -14.58
N ASP A 91 -16.81 7.45 -14.92
CA ASP A 91 -16.65 8.87 -14.61
C ASP A 91 -17.14 9.28 -13.20
N ARG A 92 -17.40 8.31 -12.32
CA ARG A 92 -18.02 8.57 -11.01
C ARG A 92 -17.27 7.89 -9.86
N VAL A 93 -17.52 8.38 -8.66
CA VAL A 93 -17.08 7.76 -7.41
C VAL A 93 -18.26 7.04 -6.79
N ALA A 94 -18.12 5.75 -6.52
CA ALA A 94 -19.17 4.90 -5.98
C ALA A 94 -18.68 4.14 -4.76
N ARG A 95 -19.61 3.83 -3.85
CA ARG A 95 -19.30 3.01 -2.69
C ARG A 95 -19.13 1.56 -3.11
N LEU A 96 -18.03 0.93 -2.70
CA LEU A 96 -17.80 -0.49 -2.89
C LEU A 96 -18.69 -1.30 -1.94
N ARG A 97 -19.32 -2.34 -2.47
CA ARG A 97 -20.15 -3.30 -1.72
C ARG A 97 -19.58 -4.68 -1.96
N LEU A 98 -19.18 -5.34 -0.89
CA LEU A 98 -18.53 -6.65 -0.91
C LEU A 98 -19.38 -7.68 -0.19
N ASN A 99 -19.22 -8.94 -0.59
CA ASN A 99 -19.81 -10.05 0.13
C ASN A 99 -18.90 -10.45 1.30
N PHE A 100 -19.46 -10.49 2.51
CA PHE A 100 -18.74 -10.89 3.72
C PHE A 100 -19.25 -12.21 4.31
N ASP A 101 -20.15 -12.91 3.61
CA ASP A 101 -20.64 -14.22 4.03
C ASP A 101 -19.50 -15.27 3.95
N PRO A 102 -19.03 -15.81 5.08
CA PRO A 102 -17.93 -16.78 5.10
C PRO A 102 -18.26 -18.12 4.44
N THR A 103 -19.54 -18.39 4.16
CA THR A 103 -19.98 -19.60 3.47
C THR A 103 -20.01 -19.43 1.94
N SER A 104 -19.86 -18.20 1.46
CA SER A 104 -19.91 -17.91 0.03
C SER A 104 -18.55 -18.09 -0.66
N VAL A 105 -18.59 -18.52 -1.92
CA VAL A 105 -17.39 -18.68 -2.76
C VAL A 105 -16.75 -17.36 -3.19
N ASP A 106 -17.51 -16.26 -3.16
CA ASP A 106 -17.09 -14.90 -3.50
C ASP A 106 -16.82 -14.04 -2.24
N VAL A 107 -16.61 -14.67 -1.09
CA VAL A 107 -16.33 -13.97 0.17
C VAL A 107 -15.09 -13.06 0.06
N TYR A 108 -15.23 -11.83 0.54
CA TYR A 108 -14.12 -10.90 0.74
C TYR A 108 -13.67 -10.93 2.19
N ASP A 109 -12.80 -11.89 2.54
CA ASP A 109 -12.30 -12.00 3.92
C ASP A 109 -11.05 -11.14 4.15
N TYR A 110 -11.24 -9.82 4.24
CA TYR A 110 -10.16 -8.87 4.47
C TYR A 110 -9.39 -9.12 5.77
N LEU A 111 -9.98 -9.85 6.73
CA LEU A 111 -9.30 -10.20 7.97
C LEU A 111 -8.12 -11.14 7.72
N GLN A 112 -8.06 -11.87 6.61
CA GLN A 112 -6.92 -12.72 6.27
C GLN A 112 -5.88 -12.02 5.40
N MET A 113 -6.17 -10.80 4.91
CA MET A 113 -5.27 -10.12 3.99
C MET A 113 -4.07 -9.53 4.70
N ASP A 114 -2.89 -9.66 4.09
CA ASP A 114 -1.62 -9.23 4.68
C ASP A 114 -1.60 -7.74 5.00
N TRP A 115 -2.16 -6.87 4.13
CA TRP A 115 -2.23 -5.43 4.39
C TRP A 115 -3.05 -5.08 5.64
N TYR A 116 -4.01 -5.93 6.03
CA TYR A 116 -4.80 -5.78 7.24
C TYR A 116 -4.04 -6.36 8.43
N GLN A 117 -3.52 -7.58 8.28
CA GLN A 117 -2.80 -8.31 9.32
C GLN A 117 -1.49 -7.62 9.74
N LEU A 118 -0.78 -6.98 8.81
CA LEU A 118 0.40 -6.19 9.12
C LEU A 118 0.02 -4.96 9.97
N ALA A 119 -0.97 -4.19 9.55
CA ALA A 119 -1.44 -3.04 10.33
C ALA A 119 -1.95 -3.44 11.72
N LEU A 120 -2.71 -4.55 11.81
CA LEU A 120 -3.18 -5.11 13.08
C LEU A 120 -2.02 -5.51 14.01
N ARG A 121 -0.92 -6.03 13.45
CA ARG A 121 0.29 -6.42 14.20
C ARG A 121 1.19 -5.25 14.58
N GLY A 122 0.81 -4.02 14.25
CA GLY A 122 1.49 -2.80 14.69
C GLY A 122 2.35 -2.12 13.64
N GLN A 123 2.31 -2.54 12.37
CA GLN A 123 2.96 -1.78 11.30
C GLN A 123 2.29 -0.41 11.17
N ALA A 124 3.07 0.65 11.34
CA ALA A 124 2.58 2.04 11.29
C ALA A 124 2.07 2.45 9.89
N ARG A 125 2.58 1.79 8.85
CA ARG A 125 2.14 1.93 7.46
C ARG A 125 2.47 0.66 6.68
N VAL A 126 1.77 0.42 5.59
CA VAL A 126 2.01 -0.71 4.67
C VAL A 126 1.82 -0.24 3.23
N ALA A 127 2.58 -0.80 2.29
CA ALA A 127 2.30 -0.78 0.84
C ALA A 127 2.33 -2.22 0.31
N TYR A 128 1.22 -2.94 0.40
CA TYR A 128 1.17 -4.35 0.03
C TYR A 128 0.89 -4.53 -1.46
N GLY A 129 1.58 -5.49 -2.08
CA GLY A 129 1.38 -5.88 -3.46
C GLY A 129 2.63 -5.71 -4.31
N PRO A 130 2.46 -5.56 -5.63
CA PRO A 130 1.20 -5.50 -6.36
C PRO A 130 0.49 -6.87 -6.46
N TYR A 131 -0.85 -6.89 -6.42
CA TYR A 131 -1.68 -8.09 -6.55
C TYR A 131 -2.98 -7.79 -7.31
N VAL A 132 -3.68 -8.83 -7.78
CA VAL A 132 -5.01 -8.66 -8.40
C VAL A 132 -6.08 -8.80 -7.32
N ASP A 133 -6.86 -7.74 -7.13
CA ASP A 133 -7.92 -7.69 -6.12
C ASP A 133 -9.28 -8.05 -6.72
N TYR A 134 -9.44 -9.32 -7.09
CA TYR A 134 -10.57 -9.86 -7.88
C TYR A 134 -11.96 -9.50 -7.34
N SER A 135 -12.13 -9.55 -6.02
CA SER A 135 -13.43 -9.31 -5.40
C SER A 135 -13.61 -7.87 -4.91
N GLY A 136 -12.54 -7.07 -4.86
CA GLY A 136 -12.56 -5.68 -4.39
C GLY A 136 -12.61 -4.68 -5.54
N SER A 137 -11.44 -4.23 -5.96
CA SER A 137 -11.26 -3.27 -7.05
C SER A 137 -11.33 -3.87 -8.46
N ASP A 138 -11.17 -5.20 -8.60
CA ASP A 138 -10.97 -5.92 -9.87
C ASP A 138 -9.76 -5.41 -10.67
N MET A 139 -8.77 -4.86 -9.96
CA MET A 139 -7.60 -4.22 -10.52
C MET A 139 -6.31 -4.87 -10.03
N TYR A 140 -5.27 -4.77 -10.85
CA TYR A 140 -3.90 -4.93 -10.38
C TYR A 140 -3.50 -3.70 -9.56
N THR A 141 -3.36 -3.87 -8.24
CA THR A 141 -3.27 -2.78 -7.26
C THR A 141 -2.11 -2.97 -6.29
N ILE A 142 -1.69 -1.86 -5.68
CA ILE A 142 -0.93 -1.83 -4.44
C ILE A 142 -1.85 -1.23 -3.38
N THR A 143 -2.09 -1.95 -2.28
CA THR A 143 -2.95 -1.47 -1.19
C THR A 143 -2.08 -0.87 -0.09
N ALA A 144 -2.19 0.45 0.07
CA ALA A 144 -1.55 1.19 1.13
C ALA A 144 -2.48 1.26 2.34
N THR A 145 -1.98 0.98 3.55
CA THR A 145 -2.77 1.05 4.79
C THR A 145 -2.01 1.70 5.93
N ILE A 146 -2.76 2.31 6.86
CA ILE A 146 -2.28 2.68 8.20
C ILE A 146 -3.28 2.18 9.25
N PRO A 147 -2.83 1.80 10.46
CA PRO A 147 -3.71 1.40 11.53
C PRO A 147 -4.44 2.62 12.11
N ILE A 148 -5.71 2.44 12.48
CA ILE A 148 -6.47 3.42 13.25
C ILE A 148 -6.57 2.89 14.67
N VAL A 149 -5.83 3.51 15.57
CA VAL A 149 -5.79 3.14 17.00
C VAL A 149 -6.30 4.31 17.81
N ALA A 150 -7.19 4.03 18.75
CA ALA A 150 -7.74 5.02 19.66
C ALA A 150 -6.78 5.37 20.80
N ASP A 151 -7.08 6.45 21.52
CA ASP A 151 -6.27 6.92 22.66
C ASP A 151 -6.13 5.87 23.77
N ASP A 152 -7.10 4.95 23.91
CA ASP A 152 -7.08 3.83 24.85
C ASP A 152 -6.33 2.59 24.34
N GLY A 153 -5.70 2.68 23.15
CA GLY A 153 -4.97 1.58 22.50
C GLY A 153 -5.86 0.63 21.69
N THR A 154 -7.18 0.87 21.63
CA THR A 154 -8.09 0.00 20.87
C THR A 154 -7.85 0.13 19.37
N PHE A 155 -7.55 -0.99 18.69
CA PHE A 155 -7.49 -1.04 17.23
C PHE A 155 -8.90 -1.00 16.63
N LEU A 156 -9.18 0.05 15.85
CA LEU A 156 -10.48 0.30 15.25
C LEU A 156 -10.59 -0.26 13.82
N GLY A 157 -9.47 -0.62 13.21
CA GLY A 157 -9.36 -1.03 11.82
C GLY A 157 -8.24 -0.29 11.10
N VAL A 158 -8.34 -0.17 9.78
CA VAL A 158 -7.35 0.52 8.94
C VAL A 158 -7.98 1.60 8.08
N ALA A 159 -7.24 2.68 7.86
CA ALA A 159 -7.46 3.55 6.71
C ALA A 159 -6.64 2.97 5.55
N GLY A 160 -7.24 2.88 4.37
CA GLY A 160 -6.57 2.29 3.21
C GLY A 160 -6.82 3.03 1.91
N ALA A 161 -5.94 2.80 0.95
CA ALA A 161 -6.05 3.24 -0.43
C ALA A 161 -5.50 2.18 -1.40
N ASP A 162 -6.23 1.93 -2.48
CA ASP A 162 -5.78 1.15 -3.62
C ASP A 162 -5.11 2.06 -4.63
N LEU A 163 -3.85 1.77 -4.96
CA LEU A 163 -3.02 2.55 -5.85
C LEU A 163 -2.93 1.89 -7.22
N VAL A 164 -3.03 2.71 -8.27
CA VAL A 164 -2.84 2.24 -9.64
C VAL A 164 -1.37 1.89 -9.84
N VAL A 165 -1.09 0.61 -10.11
CA VAL A 165 0.30 0.10 -10.17
C VAL A 165 1.15 0.86 -11.20
N GLY A 166 0.60 1.16 -12.37
CA GLY A 166 1.33 1.91 -13.41
C GLY A 166 1.68 3.34 -13.01
N ASP A 167 0.92 3.95 -12.09
CA ASP A 167 1.26 5.27 -11.56
C ASP A 167 2.38 5.19 -10.52
N VAL A 168 2.36 4.16 -9.68
CA VAL A 168 3.45 3.88 -8.73
C VAL A 168 4.74 3.57 -9.48
N GLU A 169 4.70 2.64 -10.44
CA GLU A 169 5.84 2.29 -11.30
C GLU A 169 6.45 3.53 -11.95
N ARG A 170 5.65 4.39 -12.57
CA ARG A 170 6.12 5.61 -13.23
C ARG A 170 6.86 6.54 -12.26
N LYS A 171 6.28 6.79 -11.08
CA LYS A 171 6.89 7.63 -10.03
C LYS A 171 8.22 7.04 -9.52
N LEU A 172 8.28 5.73 -9.32
CA LEU A 172 9.52 5.05 -8.93
C LEU A 172 10.57 5.20 -10.03
N LEU A 173 10.19 4.95 -11.28
CA LEU A 173 11.08 5.03 -12.44
C LEU A 173 11.65 6.43 -12.66
N GLU A 174 10.87 7.49 -12.41
CA GLU A 174 11.35 8.88 -12.46
C GLU A 174 12.54 9.13 -11.53
N VAL A 175 12.57 8.48 -10.36
CA VAL A 175 13.70 8.54 -9.42
C VAL A 175 14.86 7.66 -9.90
N LEU A 176 14.59 6.41 -10.31
CA LEU A 176 15.64 5.49 -10.76
C LEU A 176 16.41 6.01 -11.98
N ARG A 177 15.78 6.81 -12.84
CA ARG A 177 16.41 7.41 -14.03
C ARG A 177 17.38 8.55 -13.71
N GLN A 178 17.46 8.99 -12.45
CA GLN A 178 18.39 10.04 -12.02
C GLN A 178 19.82 9.52 -11.79
N THR A 179 19.99 8.19 -11.75
CA THR A 179 21.31 7.55 -11.69
C THR A 179 21.66 6.91 -13.02
N SER A 180 22.96 6.84 -13.32
CA SER A 180 23.50 6.07 -14.45
C SER A 180 23.73 4.59 -14.12
N GLU A 181 23.55 4.20 -12.86
CA GLU A 181 23.72 2.83 -12.37
C GLU A 181 22.44 2.02 -12.59
N ASP A 182 22.58 0.74 -12.90
CA ASP A 182 21.46 -0.19 -13.05
C ASP A 182 20.76 -0.38 -11.69
N ALA A 183 19.51 0.07 -11.61
CA ALA A 183 18.72 0.09 -10.38
C ALA A 183 17.35 -0.57 -10.57
N VAL A 184 16.89 -1.26 -9.54
CA VAL A 184 15.62 -2.01 -9.55
C VAL A 184 14.95 -1.97 -8.18
N VAL A 185 13.63 -1.80 -8.18
CA VAL A 185 12.76 -1.91 -7.00
C VAL A 185 12.04 -3.24 -7.04
N ILE A 186 12.09 -3.98 -5.94
CA ILE A 186 11.52 -5.33 -5.81
C ILE A 186 10.63 -5.41 -4.57
N SER A 187 9.42 -5.97 -4.72
CA SER A 187 8.52 -6.20 -3.59
C SER A 187 8.93 -7.42 -2.76
N THR A 188 8.31 -7.56 -1.58
CA THR A 188 8.48 -8.72 -0.70
C THR A 188 8.17 -10.07 -1.37
N GLU A 189 7.35 -10.08 -2.43
CA GLU A 189 7.05 -11.30 -3.19
C GLU A 189 8.12 -11.65 -4.24
N ARG A 190 9.22 -10.87 -4.30
CA ARG A 190 10.27 -10.90 -5.32
C ARG A 190 9.83 -10.38 -6.69
N ARG A 191 8.76 -9.60 -6.75
CA ARG A 191 8.29 -9.03 -8.03
C ARG A 191 9.02 -7.72 -8.33
N VAL A 192 9.47 -7.57 -9.56
CA VAL A 192 10.05 -6.31 -10.06
C VAL A 192 8.93 -5.29 -10.20
N ILE A 193 9.06 -4.17 -9.49
CA ILE A 193 8.07 -3.08 -9.50
C ILE A 193 8.46 -1.98 -10.48
N ALA A 194 9.75 -1.64 -10.52
CA ALA A 194 10.32 -0.68 -11.45
C ALA A 194 11.80 -1.00 -11.68
N ALA A 195 12.30 -0.75 -12.89
CA ALA A 195 13.72 -0.87 -13.22
C ALA A 195 14.10 0.19 -14.27
N ASN A 196 15.30 0.77 -14.18
CA ASN A 196 15.79 1.75 -15.16
C ASN A 196 16.57 1.12 -16.33
N THR A 197 16.58 -0.21 -16.41
CA THR A 197 17.41 -1.01 -17.32
C THR A 197 16.63 -2.24 -17.80
N PRO A 198 16.89 -2.76 -19.03
CA PRO A 198 16.19 -3.94 -19.54
C PRO A 198 16.57 -5.26 -18.85
N ARG A 199 17.56 -5.26 -17.95
CA ARG A 199 18.00 -6.46 -17.20
C ARG A 199 16.90 -7.10 -16.37
N TRP A 200 15.91 -6.30 -15.93
CA TRP A 200 14.75 -6.78 -15.17
C TRP A 200 13.46 -6.28 -15.79
N ILE A 201 12.54 -7.20 -16.03
CA ILE A 201 11.23 -6.92 -16.62
C ILE A 201 10.23 -6.64 -15.49
N VAL A 202 9.53 -5.52 -15.55
CA VAL A 202 8.47 -5.20 -14.58
C VAL A 202 7.40 -6.31 -14.55
N GLY A 203 6.96 -6.67 -13.33
CA GLY A 203 6.04 -7.77 -13.08
C GLY A 203 6.70 -9.17 -13.02
N SER A 204 7.92 -9.32 -13.52
CA SER A 204 8.67 -10.57 -13.40
C SER A 204 9.04 -10.87 -11.94
N ARG A 205 9.26 -12.15 -11.62
CA ARG A 205 9.63 -12.59 -10.29
C ARG A 205 11.08 -13.04 -10.26
N LEU A 206 11.90 -12.44 -9.40
CA LEU A 206 13.28 -12.84 -9.19
C LEU A 206 13.35 -14.20 -8.47
N PRO A 207 14.39 -15.02 -8.70
CA PRO A 207 14.55 -16.33 -8.06
C PRO A 207 14.77 -16.22 -6.53
N ALA A 208 15.38 -15.14 -6.07
CA ALA A 208 15.61 -14.82 -4.67
C ALA A 208 15.41 -13.31 -4.43
N MET A 209 15.29 -12.91 -3.16
CA MET A 209 15.37 -11.49 -2.81
C MET A 209 16.80 -10.98 -3.05
N PRO A 210 16.97 -9.72 -3.50
CA PRO A 210 18.29 -9.10 -3.61
C PRO A 210 19.07 -9.15 -2.32
N THR A 211 20.35 -9.51 -2.42
CA THR A 211 21.32 -9.40 -1.34
C THR A 211 22.56 -8.66 -1.85
N ALA A 212 23.15 -7.83 -1.00
CA ALA A 212 24.41 -7.19 -1.31
C ALA A 212 25.56 -8.21 -1.23
N GLY A 213 26.48 -8.17 -2.19
CA GLY A 213 27.61 -9.10 -2.25
C GLY A 213 28.65 -8.74 -3.31
N PRO A 214 29.74 -9.53 -3.42
CA PRO A 214 30.87 -9.21 -4.29
C PRO A 214 30.51 -9.40 -5.77
N ALA A 215 31.17 -8.66 -6.67
CA ALA A 215 30.93 -8.69 -8.11
C ALA A 215 31.09 -10.07 -8.78
N GLY A 216 31.84 -10.98 -8.16
CA GLY A 216 32.03 -12.35 -8.64
C GLY A 216 30.83 -13.28 -8.40
N ASP A 217 29.86 -12.86 -7.60
CA ASP A 217 28.61 -13.58 -7.38
C ASP A 217 27.54 -13.05 -8.35
N SER A 218 27.17 -13.87 -9.33
CA SER A 218 26.16 -13.54 -10.33
C SER A 218 24.76 -13.26 -9.78
N SER A 219 24.49 -13.66 -8.53
CA SER A 219 23.21 -13.44 -7.85
C SER A 219 23.22 -12.20 -6.93
N ALA A 220 24.38 -11.62 -6.68
CA ALA A 220 24.56 -10.51 -5.76
C ALA A 220 24.40 -9.14 -6.44
N PHE A 221 23.84 -8.22 -5.69
CA PHE A 221 23.78 -6.81 -6.02
C PHE A 221 24.96 -6.07 -5.36
N ARG A 222 25.35 -4.93 -5.91
CA ARG A 222 26.39 -4.08 -5.31
C ARG A 222 25.89 -3.46 -4.01
N GLU A 223 24.66 -2.96 -4.03
CA GLU A 223 24.00 -2.34 -2.87
C GLU A 223 22.54 -2.77 -2.83
N VAL A 224 21.99 -2.94 -1.63
CA VAL A 224 20.58 -3.22 -1.39
C VAL A 224 20.14 -2.39 -0.18
N ALA A 225 19.02 -1.69 -0.30
CA ALA A 225 18.42 -0.94 0.79
C ALA A 225 16.92 -1.24 0.88
N GLU A 226 16.40 -1.36 2.10
CA GLU A 226 14.97 -1.44 2.35
C GLU A 226 14.31 -0.09 2.05
N MET A 227 13.13 -0.12 1.42
CA MET A 227 12.32 1.08 1.21
C MET A 227 11.46 1.35 2.46
N PRO A 228 11.29 2.62 2.88
CA PRO A 228 10.54 2.98 4.09
C PRO A 228 9.00 2.92 3.89
N LEU A 229 8.51 1.80 3.36
CA LEU A 229 7.09 1.57 3.05
C LEU A 229 6.40 0.65 4.09
N GLY A 230 7.10 0.32 5.17
CA GLY A 230 6.61 -0.54 6.26
C GLY A 230 6.42 -2.01 5.88
N ILE A 231 6.94 -2.38 4.71
CA ILE A 231 6.97 -3.72 4.16
C ILE A 231 8.28 -3.88 3.40
N GLY A 232 8.90 -5.05 3.46
CA GLY A 232 10.28 -5.33 3.01
C GLY A 232 10.51 -5.27 1.50
N TRP A 233 9.99 -4.25 0.84
CA TRP A 233 10.40 -3.83 -0.49
C TRP A 233 11.84 -3.34 -0.41
N VAL A 234 12.59 -3.63 -1.45
CA VAL A 234 14.00 -3.25 -1.53
C VAL A 234 14.28 -2.52 -2.83
N LEU A 235 15.19 -1.57 -2.76
CA LEU A 235 15.87 -1.01 -3.91
C LEU A 235 17.27 -1.61 -3.98
N ALA A 236 17.64 -2.11 -5.15
CA ALA A 236 18.94 -2.73 -5.36
C ALA A 236 19.68 -2.08 -6.53
N ILE A 237 21.00 -1.93 -6.39
CA ILE A 237 21.92 -1.44 -7.41
C ILE A 237 22.79 -2.60 -7.84
N ALA A 238 22.81 -2.92 -9.13
CA ALA A 238 23.61 -4.01 -9.62
C ALA A 238 25.05 -3.60 -9.92
N TRP A 239 25.92 -4.60 -10.01
CA TRP A 239 27.21 -4.44 -10.64
C TRP A 239 27.05 -4.13 -12.13
N PRO A 240 27.95 -3.31 -12.72
CA PRO A 240 27.98 -3.09 -14.16
C PRO A 240 28.09 -4.42 -14.92
N GLU A 241 27.43 -4.52 -16.07
CA GLU A 241 27.66 -5.68 -16.94
C GLU A 241 29.12 -5.74 -17.39
N ALA A 242 29.72 -6.93 -17.36
CA ALA A 242 31.05 -7.14 -17.91
C ALA A 242 30.99 -6.83 -19.42
N ARG A 243 31.76 -5.82 -19.86
CA ARG A 243 31.90 -5.48 -21.28
C ARG A 243 32.68 -6.54 -22.04
#